data_AF-A0AAE3ZEZ1-F1
#
_entry.id   AF-A0AAE3ZEZ1-F1
#
_cell.length_a   1.000
_cell.length_b   1.000
_cell.length_c   1.000
_cell.angle_alpha   90.00
_cell.angle_beta   90.00
_cell.angle_gamma   90.00
#
_symmetry.space_group_name_H-M   'P 1'
#
loop_
_entity.id
_entity.type
_entity.pdbx_description
1 polymer ?
#
loop_
_entity_poly.entity_id
_entity_poly.type
_entity_poly.pdbx_seq_one_letter_code
_entity_poly.pdbx_strand_id
1 'polypeptide(L)'
;MLSEGLQWEGPVVWWQPVVGQRHALSPEVRPKPGQERDTGCGQSVTLIDPSDVDWLMPTCDDCVARAVELGEQRRQRSSQQAPSWESPAQAAVRRLRGLQ
;
A
#
# COMPACT_ATOMS: atom_id res chain seq x y z
N MET A 1 15.82 -19.37 18.41
CA MET A 1 14.90 -18.22 18.60
C MET A 1 15.18 -17.23 17.48
N LEU A 2 14.42 -17.29 16.39
CA LEU A 2 14.48 -16.28 15.34
C LEU A 2 13.33 -15.30 15.59
N SER A 3 13.71 -14.02 15.66
CA SER A 3 12.90 -12.82 15.87
C SER A 3 11.60 -12.82 15.07
N GLU A 4 10.50 -12.38 15.71
CA GLU A 4 9.22 -12.07 15.07
C GLU A 4 9.46 -11.23 13.81
N GLY A 5 9.25 -11.86 12.66
CA GLY A 5 9.66 -11.32 11.37
C GLY A 5 8.78 -10.16 10.93
N LEU A 6 9.38 -9.16 10.27
CA LEU A 6 8.62 -8.17 9.52
C LEU A 6 7.76 -8.89 8.47
N GLN A 7 6.46 -9.01 8.74
CA GLN A 7 5.52 -9.55 7.77
C GLN A 7 5.29 -8.50 6.67
N TRP A 8 5.74 -8.81 5.46
CA TRP A 8 5.57 -7.93 4.31
C TRP A 8 4.13 -8.02 3.76
N GLU A 9 3.41 -6.90 3.74
CA GLU A 9 2.02 -6.80 3.27
C GLU A 9 1.89 -6.54 1.75
N GLY A 10 2.99 -6.62 0.99
CA GLY A 10 2.99 -6.24 -0.43
C GLY A 10 3.12 -4.73 -0.66
N PRO A 11 3.24 -4.29 -1.93
CA PRO A 11 3.37 -2.88 -2.25
C PRO A 11 2.06 -2.12 -2.09
N VAL A 12 2.14 -0.79 -1.96
CA VAL A 12 0.95 0.10 -2.00
C VAL A 12 0.45 0.30 -3.42
N VAL A 13 1.38 0.37 -4.38
CA VAL A 13 1.16 0.42 -5.82
C VAL A 13 2.33 -0.27 -6.51
N TRP A 14 2.13 -0.76 -7.73
CA TRP A 14 3.23 -1.11 -8.61
C TRP A 14 3.55 0.08 -9.52
N TRP A 15 4.83 0.46 -9.62
CA TRP A 15 5.24 1.47 -10.60
C TRP A 15 5.50 0.82 -11.94
N GLN A 16 5.14 1.50 -13.03
CA GLN A 16 5.52 1.06 -14.37
C GLN A 16 5.76 2.25 -15.31
N PRO A 17 6.92 2.33 -15.99
CA PRO A 17 7.12 3.30 -17.05
C PRO A 17 6.31 2.87 -18.28
N VAL A 18 5.46 3.78 -18.74
CA VAL A 18 4.60 3.62 -19.90
C VAL A 18 4.13 5.02 -20.32
N VAL A 19 3.87 5.24 -21.61
CA VAL A 19 3.42 6.56 -22.14
C VAL A 19 4.30 7.75 -21.69
N GLY A 20 5.62 7.53 -21.57
CA GLY A 20 6.61 8.58 -21.27
C GLY A 20 6.72 8.99 -19.79
N GLN A 21 6.01 8.33 -18.89
CA GLN A 21 6.08 8.57 -17.44
C GLN A 21 6.02 7.26 -16.65
N ARG A 22 6.42 7.29 -15.38
CA ARG A 22 6.13 6.20 -14.43
C ARG A 22 4.74 6.39 -13.84
N HIS A 23 3.86 5.41 -14.07
CA HIS A 23 2.50 5.39 -13.56
C HIS A 23 2.34 4.37 -12.43
N ALA A 24 1.43 4.66 -11.51
CA ALA A 24 1.03 3.74 -10.46
C ALA A 24 -0.03 2.77 -11.00
N LEU A 25 0.11 1.49 -10.68
CA LEU A 25 -0.83 0.42 -10.96
C LEU A 25 -1.33 -0.18 -9.65
N SER A 26 -2.52 -0.76 -9.69
CA SER A 26 -3.17 -1.36 -8.53
C SER A 26 -2.29 -2.46 -7.88
N PRO A 27 -2.21 -2.56 -6.54
CA PRO A 27 -1.26 -3.44 -5.84
C PRO A 27 -1.61 -4.93 -5.89
N GLU A 28 -2.87 -5.28 -6.18
CA GLU A 28 -3.42 -6.64 -6.03
C GLU A 28 -2.78 -7.64 -7.00
N VAL A 29 -2.39 -7.16 -8.18
CA VAL A 29 -1.84 -8.00 -9.24
C VAL A 29 -0.51 -7.42 -9.72
N ARG A 30 0.55 -8.23 -9.60
CA ARG A 30 1.87 -7.88 -10.13
C ARG A 30 1.78 -7.63 -11.65
N PRO A 31 2.30 -6.49 -12.14
CA PRO A 31 2.30 -6.17 -13.57
C PRO A 31 3.09 -7.19 -14.39
N LYS A 32 2.60 -7.49 -15.59
CA LYS A 32 3.31 -8.28 -16.60
C LYS A 32 3.26 -7.56 -17.95
N PRO A 33 4.33 -7.63 -18.77
CA PRO A 33 4.30 -7.11 -20.13
C PRO A 33 3.13 -7.66 -20.95
N GLY A 34 2.57 -6.83 -21.82
CA GLY A 34 1.44 -7.14 -22.70
C GLY A 34 0.06 -7.06 -22.04
N GLN A 35 -0.03 -6.83 -20.72
CA GLN A 35 -1.33 -6.64 -20.06
C GLN A 35 -1.92 -5.27 -20.33
N GLU A 36 -3.24 -5.18 -20.46
CA GLU A 36 -3.96 -3.92 -20.35
C GLU A 36 -4.32 -3.65 -18.88
N ARG A 37 -4.03 -2.45 -18.40
CA ARG A 37 -4.27 -2.03 -17.01
C ARG A 37 -4.68 -0.57 -16.97
N ASP A 38 -5.49 -0.23 -15.97
CA ASP A 38 -5.74 1.16 -15.60
C ASP A 38 -4.68 1.66 -14.62
N THR A 39 -4.22 2.87 -14.86
CA THR A 39 -3.28 3.60 -14.00
C THR A 39 -4.01 4.36 -12.91
N GLY A 40 -3.29 4.76 -11.86
CA GLY A 40 -3.82 5.57 -10.77
C GLY A 40 -4.38 6.94 -11.20
N CYS A 41 -3.92 7.47 -12.34
CA CYS A 41 -4.43 8.70 -12.95
C CYS A 41 -5.59 8.47 -13.94
N GLY A 42 -6.08 7.24 -14.08
CA GLY A 42 -7.26 6.91 -14.89
C GLY A 42 -6.98 6.63 -16.38
N GLN A 43 -5.71 6.56 -16.79
CA GLN A 43 -5.35 6.14 -18.16
C GLN A 43 -5.33 4.61 -18.27
N SER A 44 -5.95 4.06 -19.31
CA SER A 44 -5.79 2.65 -19.70
C SER A 44 -4.57 2.49 -20.60
N VAL A 45 -3.66 1.58 -20.25
CA VAL A 45 -2.37 1.41 -20.91
C VAL A 45 -2.06 -0.07 -21.15
N THR A 46 -1.35 -0.37 -22.23
CA THR A 46 -0.72 -1.68 -22.44
C THR A 46 0.69 -1.66 -21.87
N LEU A 47 0.99 -2.59 -20.96
CA LEU A 47 2.27 -2.63 -20.26
C LEU A 47 3.38 -3.10 -21.19
N ILE A 48 4.51 -2.42 -21.14
CA ILE A 48 5.74 -2.80 -21.84
C ILE A 48 6.65 -3.65 -20.94
N ASP A 49 7.66 -4.29 -21.53
CA ASP A 49 8.82 -4.79 -20.80
C ASP A 49 9.85 -3.65 -20.70
N PRO A 50 9.99 -3.01 -19.52
CA PRO A 50 10.73 -1.77 -19.42
C PRO A 50 12.24 -2.03 -19.33
N SER A 51 13.01 -1.26 -20.08
CA SER A 51 14.47 -1.21 -19.94
C SER A 51 14.89 -0.41 -18.71
N ASP A 52 16.16 -0.51 -18.32
CA ASP A 52 16.74 0.29 -17.23
C ASP A 52 16.61 1.80 -17.49
N VAL A 53 16.63 2.24 -18.75
CA VAL A 53 16.50 3.66 -19.12
C VAL A 53 15.06 4.14 -18.98
N ASP A 54 14.06 3.30 -19.24
CA ASP A 54 12.65 3.65 -19.05
C ASP A 54 12.34 3.96 -17.58
N TRP A 55 13.05 3.32 -16.66
CA TRP A 55 12.95 3.62 -15.24
C TRP A 55 13.50 4.99 -14.85
N LEU A 56 14.15 5.74 -15.76
CA LEU A 56 14.58 7.12 -15.51
C LEU A 56 13.51 8.16 -15.87
N MET A 57 12.41 7.76 -16.50
CA MET A 57 11.31 8.67 -16.89
C MET A 57 10.72 9.41 -15.68
N PRO A 58 10.20 10.64 -15.84
CA PRO A 58 9.51 11.34 -14.75
C PRO A 58 8.33 10.51 -14.22
N THR A 59 7.93 10.73 -12.96
CA THR A 59 6.75 10.06 -12.38
C THR A 59 5.53 10.95 -12.56
N CYS A 60 4.40 10.37 -12.95
CA CYS A 60 3.15 11.11 -13.07
C CYS A 60 2.72 11.64 -11.70
N ASP A 61 2.55 12.95 -11.57
CA ASP A 61 2.22 13.62 -10.31
C ASP A 61 0.92 13.11 -9.68
N ASP A 62 -0.12 12.90 -10.48
CA ASP A 62 -1.40 12.33 -10.02
C ASP A 62 -1.23 10.91 -9.45
N CYS A 63 -0.37 10.12 -10.08
CA CYS A 63 -0.05 8.77 -9.60
C CYS A 63 0.75 8.79 -8.30
N VAL A 64 1.63 9.78 -8.09
CA VAL A 64 2.33 10.01 -6.82
C VAL A 64 1.32 10.37 -5.72
N ALA A 65 0.44 11.35 -5.97
CA ALA A 65 -0.59 11.74 -5.02
C ALA A 65 -1.47 10.54 -4.63
N ARG A 66 -1.92 9.75 -5.61
CA ARG A 66 -2.71 8.55 -5.36
C ARG A 66 -1.98 7.50 -4.52
N ALA A 67 -0.69 7.29 -4.77
CA ALA A 67 0.13 6.34 -4.01
C ALA A 67 0.28 6.78 -2.54
N VAL A 68 0.43 8.10 -2.29
CA VAL A 68 0.49 8.67 -0.92
C VAL A 68 -0.82 8.42 -0.18
N GLU A 69 -1.96 8.75 -0.79
CA GLU A 69 -3.29 8.51 -0.21
C GLU A 69 -3.50 7.04 0.17
N LEU A 70 -3.15 6.11 -0.73
CA LEU A 70 -3.29 4.68 -0.48
C LEU A 70 -2.37 4.22 0.66
N GLY A 71 -1.18 4.79 0.77
CA GLY A 71 -0.24 4.53 1.86
C GLY A 71 -0.80 5.01 3.21
N GLU A 72 -1.40 6.19 3.24
CA GLU A 72 -2.07 6.73 4.43
C GLU A 72 -3.26 5.87 4.86
N GLN A 73 -4.12 5.50 3.91
CA GLN A 73 -5.25 4.61 4.17
C GLN A 73 -4.80 3.26 4.73
N ARG A 74 -3.72 2.69 4.21
CA ARG A 74 -3.14 1.45 4.76
C ARG A 74 -2.70 1.66 6.20
N ARG A 75 -1.90 2.70 6.48
CA ARG A 75 -1.45 3.02 7.84
C ARG A 75 -2.61 3.19 8.81
N GLN A 76 -3.66 3.91 8.42
CA GLN A 76 -4.85 4.10 9.23
C GLN A 76 -5.56 2.77 9.54
N ARG A 77 -5.71 1.88 8.54
CA ARG A 77 -6.27 0.54 8.77
C ARG A 77 -5.42 -0.28 9.74
N SER A 78 -4.10 -0.26 9.58
CA SER A 78 -3.19 -0.97 10.49
C SER A 78 -3.27 -0.40 11.91
N SER A 79 -3.39 0.92 12.08
CA SER A 79 -3.57 1.54 13.41
C SER A 79 -4.93 1.24 14.04
N GLN A 80 -6.00 1.13 13.25
CA GLN A 80 -7.34 0.74 13.73
C GLN A 80 -7.43 -0.75 14.09
N GLN A 81 -6.65 -1.60 13.40
CA GLN A 81 -6.55 -3.03 13.69
C GLN A 81 -5.52 -3.36 14.77
N ALA A 82 -4.61 -2.44 15.09
CA ALA A 82 -3.69 -2.61 16.19
C ALA A 82 -4.50 -2.78 17.49
N PRO A 83 -4.27 -3.85 18.26
CA PRO A 83 -5.07 -4.12 19.44
C PRO A 83 -4.97 -2.94 20.41
N SER A 84 -6.14 -2.47 20.87
CA SER A 84 -6.26 -1.62 22.04
C SER A 84 -5.50 -2.30 23.16
N TRP A 85 -4.36 -1.73 23.56
CA TRP A 85 -3.65 -2.13 24.76
C TRP A 85 -4.43 -1.70 26.01
N GLU A 86 -5.75 -1.89 26.08
CA GLU A 86 -6.35 -2.16 27.38
C GLU A 86 -5.64 -3.40 27.92
N SER A 87 -4.66 -3.18 28.80
CA SER A 87 -4.00 -4.27 29.50
C SER A 87 -5.09 -5.14 30.12
N PRO A 88 -5.00 -6.49 30.08
CA PRO A 88 -5.95 -7.35 30.77
C PRO A 88 -6.18 -6.93 32.24
N ALA A 89 -5.16 -6.32 32.86
CA ALA A 89 -5.23 -5.68 34.16
C ALA A 89 -6.18 -4.46 34.22
N GLN A 90 -6.17 -3.57 33.23
CA GLN A 90 -7.05 -2.39 33.16
C GLN A 90 -8.51 -2.79 32.90
N ALA A 91 -8.74 -3.79 32.04
CA ALA A 91 -10.07 -4.35 31.81
C ALA A 91 -10.66 -5.02 33.07
N ALA A 92 -9.83 -5.72 33.85
CA ALA A 92 -10.22 -6.32 35.12
C ALA A 92 -10.54 -5.27 36.20
N VAL A 93 -9.73 -4.21 36.32
CA VAL A 93 -9.96 -3.11 37.27
C VAL A 93 -11.28 -2.39 36.99
N ARG A 94 -11.64 -2.17 35.72
CA ARG A 94 -12.92 -1.56 35.35
C ARG A 94 -14.12 -2.44 35.71
N ARG A 95 -14.01 -3.76 35.54
CA ARG A 95 -15.06 -4.72 35.94
C ARG A 95 -15.27 -4.76 37.45
N LEU A 96 -14.20 -4.67 38.23
CA LEU A 96 -14.29 -4.64 39.70
C LEU A 96 -14.87 -3.32 40.24
N ARG A 97 -14.63 -2.18 39.56
CA ARG A 97 -15.20 -0.87 39.93
C ARG A 97 -16.67 -0.69 39.57
N GLY A 98 -17.22 -1.50 38.66
CA GLY A 98 -18.64 -1.47 38.27
C GLY A 98 -19.55 -2.39 39.10
N LEU A 99 -19.00 -3.07 40.11
CA LEU A 99 -19.72 -3.99 41.02
C LEU A 99 -19.89 -3.41 42.43
N GLN A 100 -19.70 -2.09 42.61
CA GLN A 100 -19.99 -1.36 43.85
C GLN A 100 -21.25 -0.52 43.71
#